data_AF-A0A7J4EI48-F1
#
_entry.id   AF-A0A7J4EI48-F1
#
_cell.length_a   1.000
_cell.length_b   1.000
_cell.length_c   1.000
_cell.angle_alpha   90.00
_cell.angle_beta   90.00
_cell.angle_gamma   90.00
#
_symmetry.space_group_name_H-M   'P 1'
#
loop_
_entity.id
_entity.type
_entity.pdbx_description
1 polymer ?
#
loop_
_entity_poly.entity_id
_entity_poly.type
_entity_poly.pdbx_seq_one_letter_code
_entity_poly.pdbx_strand_id
1 'polypeptide(L)'
;MKIIDGYPHYMMESIKLVEEKRERNMEEAVKPMSLKEREEILKKYHPDYMEGTRRKVRVGVDKGKPMYNGIVDLLEAKPVVDPKDVDLSKVDYDV
;
A
#
# COMPACT_ATOMS: atom_id res chain seq x y z
N MET A 1 3.90 27.72 5.17
CA MET A 1 2.82 27.26 4.28
C MET A 1 1.58 28.07 4.59
N LYS A 2 0.97 28.77 3.62
CA LYS A 2 -0.24 29.56 3.88
C LYS A 2 -1.42 28.60 4.05
N ILE A 3 -2.05 28.65 5.21
CA ILE A 3 -3.25 27.88 5.54
C ILE A 3 -4.43 28.86 5.49
N ILE A 4 -5.47 28.49 4.78
CA ILE A 4 -6.74 29.23 4.72
C ILE A 4 -7.81 28.25 5.17
N ASP A 5 -8.62 28.62 6.14
CA ASP A 5 -9.75 27.81 6.62
C ASP A 5 -9.40 26.32 6.89
N GLY A 6 -8.23 26.09 7.51
CA GLY A 6 -7.74 24.75 7.83
C GLY A 6 -7.09 23.96 6.68
N TYR A 7 -7.12 24.46 5.45
CA TYR A 7 -6.50 23.81 4.28
C TYR A 7 -5.29 24.58 3.73
N PRO A 8 -4.29 23.88 3.17
CA PRO A 8 -3.24 24.53 2.40
C PRO A 8 -3.81 25.35 1.24
N HIS A 9 -3.19 26.49 0.94
CA HIS A 9 -3.63 27.38 -0.15
C HIS A 9 -3.85 26.66 -1.49
N TYR A 10 -2.99 25.70 -1.86
CA TYR A 10 -3.14 24.96 -3.12
C TYR A 10 -4.42 24.11 -3.18
N MET A 11 -4.95 23.67 -2.03
CA MET A 11 -6.20 22.89 -1.99
C MET A 11 -7.43 23.75 -2.24
N MET A 12 -7.34 25.07 -2.04
CA MET A 12 -8.48 25.98 -2.28
C MET A 12 -8.92 25.99 -3.74
N GLU A 13 -7.99 25.82 -4.69
CA GLU A 13 -8.33 25.70 -6.11
C GLU A 13 -9.12 24.41 -6.39
N SER A 14 -8.75 23.31 -5.73
CA SER A 14 -9.48 22.04 -5.85
C SER A 14 -10.88 22.13 -5.23
N ILE A 15 -11.02 22.83 -4.10
CA ILE A 15 -12.32 23.03 -3.43
C ILE A 15 -13.28 23.80 -4.34
N LYS A 16 -12.83 24.90 -4.96
CA LYS A 16 -13.65 25.68 -5.91
C LYS A 16 -14.15 24.83 -7.08
N LEU A 17 -13.30 24.00 -7.66
CA LEU A 17 -13.69 23.09 -8.75
C LEU A 17 -14.75 22.07 -8.33
N VAL A 18 -14.72 21.61 -7.08
CA VAL A 18 -15.73 20.71 -6.53
C VAL A 18 -17.05 21.45 -6.30
N GLU A 19 -17.00 22.67 -5.78
CA GLU A 19 -18.18 23.52 -5.56
C GLU A 19 -18.90 23.85 -6.87
N GLU A 20 -18.15 24.26 -7.91
CA GLU A 20 -18.68 24.53 -9.25
C GLU A 20 -19.41 23.34 -9.86
N LYS A 21 -18.96 22.10 -9.59
CA LYS A 21 -19.53 20.88 -10.15
C LYS A 21 -20.57 20.22 -9.24
N ARG A 22 -20.80 20.75 -8.04
CA ARG A 22 -21.59 20.10 -6.99
C ARG A 22 -23.04 19.87 -7.41
N GLU A 23 -23.71 20.89 -7.94
CA GLU A 23 -25.11 20.79 -8.38
C GLU A 23 -25.27 19.73 -9.47
N ARG A 24 -24.46 19.81 -10.53
CA ARG A 24 -24.45 18.83 -11.61
C ARG A 24 -24.18 17.40 -11.13
N ASN A 25 -23.18 17.21 -10.26
CA ASN A 25 -22.83 15.88 -9.75
C ASN A 25 -23.90 15.29 -8.83
N MET A 26 -24.70 16.13 -8.14
CA MET A 26 -25.83 15.65 -7.34
C MET A 26 -27.01 15.21 -8.20
N GLU A 27 -27.22 15.84 -9.35
CA GLU A 27 -28.26 15.46 -10.32
C GLU A 27 -27.87 14.18 -11.09
N GLU A 28 -26.59 14.01 -11.43
CA GLU A 28 -26.08 12.83 -12.14
C GLU A 28 -25.78 11.66 -11.18
N ALA A 29 -26.76 10.79 -10.96
CA ALA A 29 -26.55 9.56 -10.17
C ALA A 29 -25.55 8.62 -10.86
N VAL A 30 -24.48 8.24 -10.14
CA VAL A 30 -23.54 7.23 -10.61
C VAL A 30 -24.23 5.87 -10.67
N LYS A 31 -24.24 5.25 -11.86
CA LYS A 31 -24.84 3.93 -12.02
C LYS A 31 -24.08 2.90 -11.17
N PRO A 32 -24.75 2.16 -10.28
CA PRO A 32 -24.09 1.13 -9.50
C PRO A 32 -23.60 0.01 -10.42
N MET A 33 -22.37 -0.45 -10.18
CA MET A 33 -21.81 -1.61 -10.87
C MET A 33 -22.63 -2.87 -10.54
N SER A 34 -22.81 -3.72 -11.54
CA SER A 34 -23.32 -5.08 -11.38
C SER A 34 -22.36 -5.93 -10.54
N LEU A 35 -22.85 -7.06 -10.01
CA LEU A 35 -22.00 -7.97 -9.23
C LEU A 35 -20.79 -8.49 -10.03
N LYS A 36 -20.99 -8.74 -11.33
CA LYS A 36 -19.92 -9.20 -12.22
C LYS A 36 -18.83 -8.14 -12.42
N GLU A 37 -19.23 -6.89 -12.69
CA GLU A 37 -18.28 -5.78 -12.85
C GLU A 37 -17.49 -5.54 -11.56
N ARG A 38 -18.14 -5.65 -10.39
CA ARG A 38 -17.47 -5.57 -9.09
C ARG A 38 -16.42 -6.66 -8.94
N GLU A 39 -16.76 -7.90 -9.27
CA GLU A 39 -15.84 -9.03 -9.19
C GLU A 39 -14.64 -8.87 -10.12
N GLU A 40 -14.86 -8.41 -11.35
CA GLU A 40 -13.79 -8.14 -12.33
C GLU A 40 -12.84 -7.04 -11.82
N ILE A 41 -13.37 -5.96 -11.24
CA ILE A 41 -12.57 -4.88 -10.65
C ILE A 41 -11.78 -5.39 -9.45
N LEU A 42 -12.42 -6.15 -8.55
CA LEU A 42 -11.74 -6.70 -7.37
C LEU A 42 -10.58 -7.62 -7.79
N LYS A 43 -10.82 -8.57 -8.69
CA LYS A 43 -9.77 -9.49 -9.21
C LYS A 43 -8.63 -8.76 -9.90
N LYS A 44 -8.88 -7.57 -10.44
CA LYS A 44 -7.88 -6.79 -11.18
C LYS A 44 -7.07 -5.83 -10.31
N TYR A 45 -7.71 -5.24 -9.29
CA TYR A 45 -7.12 -4.12 -8.55
C TYR A 45 -7.04 -4.32 -7.04
N HIS A 46 -7.83 -5.23 -6.47
CA HIS A 46 -7.79 -5.47 -5.02
C HIS A 46 -6.79 -6.60 -4.71
N PRO A 47 -5.74 -6.32 -3.91
CA PRO A 47 -4.65 -7.27 -3.68
C PRO A 47 -5.12 -8.61 -3.09
N ASP A 48 -6.21 -8.62 -2.31
CA ASP A 48 -6.79 -9.84 -1.73
C ASP A 48 -7.46 -10.77 -2.73
N TYR A 49 -7.96 -10.22 -3.85
CA TYR A 49 -8.72 -10.96 -4.86
C TYR A 49 -7.89 -11.25 -6.11
N MET A 50 -6.76 -10.55 -6.28
CA MET A 50 -5.81 -10.81 -7.36
C MET A 50 -5.14 -12.16 -7.18
N GLU A 51 -5.09 -12.94 -8.26
CA GLU A 51 -4.35 -14.19 -8.27
C GLU A 51 -2.84 -13.92 -8.24
N GLY A 52 -2.11 -14.72 -7.45
CA GLY A 52 -0.65 -14.65 -7.38
C GLY A 52 -0.06 -13.55 -6.47
N THR A 53 -0.88 -12.73 -5.80
CA THR A 53 -0.38 -11.72 -4.82
C THR A 53 -0.01 -12.32 -3.47
N ARG A 54 -0.42 -13.56 -3.20
CA ARG A 54 -0.17 -14.28 -1.96
C ARG A 54 0.54 -15.60 -2.22
N ARG A 55 1.51 -15.93 -1.36
CA ARG A 55 2.24 -17.20 -1.37
C ARG A 55 2.33 -17.78 0.04
N LYS A 56 2.57 -19.09 0.13
CA LYS A 56 2.79 -19.75 1.42
C LYS A 56 4.16 -19.39 1.97
N VAL A 57 4.22 -19.06 3.26
CA VAL A 57 5.48 -18.87 3.98
C VAL A 57 6.23 -20.21 4.08
N ARG A 58 7.54 -20.22 3.83
CA ARG A 58 8.37 -21.45 3.80
C ARG A 58 9.11 -21.73 5.11
N VAL A 59 9.33 -20.71 5.94
CA VAL A 59 10.16 -20.77 7.16
C VAL A 59 9.48 -20.08 8.34
N GLY A 60 9.95 -20.35 9.56
CA GLY A 60 9.42 -19.71 10.79
C GLY A 60 8.11 -20.31 11.28
N VAL A 61 7.52 -19.65 12.28
CA VAL A 61 6.32 -20.13 13.01
C VAL A 61 5.09 -20.19 12.10
N ASP A 62 4.99 -19.26 11.15
CA ASP A 62 3.85 -19.17 10.23
C ASP A 62 4.01 -20.00 8.95
N LYS A 63 4.96 -20.93 8.92
CA LYS A 63 5.20 -21.81 7.77
C LYS A 63 3.89 -22.48 7.30
N GLY A 64 3.63 -22.39 6.00
CA GLY A 64 2.45 -22.95 5.34
C GLY A 64 1.25 -21.99 5.25
N LYS A 65 1.24 -20.87 6.00
CA LYS A 65 0.16 -19.88 5.92
C LYS A 65 0.30 -19.02 4.64
N PRO A 66 -0.81 -18.70 3.96
CA PRO A 66 -0.80 -17.78 2.82
C PRO A 66 -0.70 -16.33 3.31
N MET A 67 0.30 -15.60 2.83
CA MET A 67 0.50 -14.17 3.12
C MET A 67 0.85 -13.44 1.82
N TYR A 68 0.73 -12.11 1.81
CA TYR A 68 1.14 -11.31 0.65
C TYR A 68 2.62 -11.49 0.34
N ASN A 69 2.97 -11.55 -0.94
CA ASN A 69 4.33 -11.81 -1.40
C ASN A 69 5.36 -10.91 -0.72
N GLY A 70 5.11 -9.59 -0.65
CA GLY A 70 6.04 -8.66 0.01
C GLY A 70 6.27 -8.95 1.50
N ILE A 71 5.25 -9.43 2.23
CA ILE A 71 5.42 -9.85 3.62
C ILE A 71 6.26 -11.13 3.69
N VAL A 72 5.99 -12.10 2.81
CA VAL A 72 6.78 -13.32 2.76
C VAL A 72 8.23 -13.04 2.36
N ASP A 73 8.46 -12.10 1.45
CA ASP A 73 9.80 -11.68 1.02
C ASP A 73 10.58 -11.04 2.16
N LEU A 74 9.93 -10.24 3.00
CA LEU A 74 10.55 -9.65 4.19
C LEU A 74 10.87 -10.72 5.26
N LEU A 75 9.95 -11.64 5.53
CA LEU A 75 10.15 -12.71 6.51
C LEU A 75 11.21 -13.71 6.08
N GLU A 76 11.36 -13.94 4.77
CA GLU A 76 12.33 -14.85 4.17
C GLU A 76 13.59 -14.13 3.68
N ALA A 77 13.73 -12.84 3.97
CA ALA A 77 14.86 -12.05 3.56
C ALA A 77 16.15 -12.59 4.20
N LYS A 78 17.24 -12.58 3.44
CA LYS A 78 18.56 -12.86 3.99
C LYS A 78 19.08 -11.61 4.72
N PRO A 79 19.90 -11.76 5.76
CA PRO A 79 20.64 -10.66 6.35
C PRO A 79 21.39 -9.87 5.27
N VAL A 80 21.43 -8.55 5.42
CA VAL A 80 22.16 -7.65 4.50
C VAL A 80 23.67 -7.86 4.59
N VAL A 81 24.15 -8.28 5.77
CA VAL A 81 25.57 -8.53 6.07
C VAL A 81 25.72 -9.98 6.48
N ASP A 82 26.74 -10.67 5.96
CA ASP A 82 27.13 -11.97 6.48
C ASP A 82 27.78 -11.76 7.86
N PRO A 83 27.30 -12.40 8.93
CA PRO A 83 27.93 -12.31 10.24
C PRO A 83 29.42 -12.65 10.26
N LYS A 84 29.91 -13.42 9.27
CA LYS A 84 31.35 -13.74 9.13
C LYS A 84 32.19 -12.57 8.65
N ASP A 85 31.58 -11.58 8.00
CA ASP A 85 32.27 -10.38 7.50
C ASP A 85 32.48 -9.33 8.61
N VAL A 86 31.89 -9.54 9.79
CA VAL A 86 31.99 -8.63 10.94
C VAL A 86 32.92 -9.22 12.01
N ASP A 87 34.11 -8.64 12.14
CA ASP A 87 35.06 -8.98 13.20
C ASP A 87 34.81 -8.12 14.45
N LEU A 88 34.11 -8.69 15.43
CA LEU A 88 33.82 -8.01 16.70
C LEU A 88 35.04 -7.82 17.61
N SER A 89 36.19 -8.43 17.29
CA SER A 89 37.44 -8.23 18.05
C SER A 89 38.18 -6.94 17.65
N LYS A 90 37.82 -6.35 16.52
CA LYS A 90 38.44 -5.14 15.99
C LYS A 90 37.44 -3.97 16.04
N VAL A 91 37.68 -3.03 16.94
CA VAL A 91 36.87 -1.82 17.05
C VAL A 91 37.34 -0.79 16.03
N ASP A 92 36.49 -0.43 15.06
CA ASP A 92 36.83 0.57 14.04
C ASP A 92 36.68 2.02 14.55
N TYR A 93 35.87 2.25 15.57
CA TYR A 93 35.67 3.56 16.21
C TYR A 93 35.27 3.38 17.68
N ASP A 94 36.01 4.04 18.59
CA ASP A 94 35.78 4.04 20.05
C ASP A 94 35.78 5.49 20.55
N VAL A 95 34.93 5.84 21.53
CA VAL A 95 34.66 7.22 22.00
C VAL A 95 35.12 7.49 23.42
#